data_AF-A0A243RRP8-F1
#
_entry.id   AF-A0A243RRP8-F1
#
_cell.length_a   1.000
_cell.length_b   1.000
_cell.length_c   1.000
_cell.angle_alpha   90.00
_cell.angle_beta   90.00
_cell.angle_gamma   90.00
#
_symmetry.space_group_name_H-M   'P 1'
#
loop_
_entity.id
_entity.type
_entity.pdbx_description
1 polymer ?
#
loop_
_entity_poly.entity_id
_entity_poly.type
_entity_poly.pdbx_seq_one_letter_code
_entity_poly.pdbx_strand_id
1 'polypeptide(L)'
;MGQHTPYAALDDGEGLPGSRGEHILQRLFATRDRAERFYERQVVDRLTPHMRDFVARQEMVFVGTADAAGNCDTSFRAGPPGFVHVVDDGRLMYPEFRGNGVLASLGNIMENAHISLLFVDFFEDLVGLHVNGPATITTAYDAARRYGLADEDRTAPGRRAERWVMVEVEEAYIHCSKHIPLLTRQDRRERGPQARRPAGDDYFGVGRVRSVAREPEEAGKSAG
;
A
#
# COMPACT_ATOMS: atom_id res chain seq x y z
N MET A 1 -14.80 -14.54 -25.23
CA MET A 1 -16.13 -13.90 -25.24
C MET A 1 -15.90 -12.43 -24.95
N GLY A 2 -15.74 -11.61 -25.99
CA GLY A 2 -15.34 -10.21 -25.84
C GLY A 2 -16.47 -9.42 -25.18
N GLN A 3 -16.29 -9.00 -23.94
CA GLN A 3 -17.24 -8.15 -23.25
C GLN A 3 -17.20 -6.77 -23.91
N HIS A 4 -18.15 -6.52 -24.80
CA HIS A 4 -18.41 -5.20 -25.34
C HIS A 4 -18.89 -4.32 -24.19
N THR A 5 -17.96 -3.62 -23.54
CA THR A 5 -18.30 -2.69 -22.46
C THR A 5 -19.13 -1.56 -23.09
N PRO A 6 -20.32 -1.20 -22.56
CA PRO A 6 -21.22 -0.23 -23.17
C PRO A 6 -20.63 1.20 -23.29
N TYR A 7 -19.43 1.40 -22.77
CA TYR A 7 -18.71 2.66 -22.73
C TYR A 7 -17.44 2.67 -23.58
N ALA A 8 -17.23 1.67 -24.46
CA ALA A 8 -16.01 1.61 -25.28
C ALA A 8 -15.79 2.86 -26.15
N ALA A 9 -16.86 3.48 -26.64
CA ALA A 9 -16.79 4.74 -27.41
C ALA A 9 -16.42 5.97 -26.56
N LEU A 10 -16.45 5.85 -25.23
CA LEU A 10 -16.08 6.90 -24.29
C LEU A 10 -14.63 6.78 -23.80
N ASP A 11 -13.90 5.77 -24.26
CA ASP A 11 -12.50 5.62 -23.90
C ASP A 11 -11.62 6.48 -24.82
N ASP A 12 -10.92 7.44 -24.24
CA ASP A 12 -9.91 8.28 -24.88
C ASP A 12 -8.65 8.44 -24.04
N GLY A 13 -8.46 7.54 -23.09
CA GLY A 13 -7.34 7.57 -22.15
C GLY A 13 -6.03 7.04 -22.70
N GLU A 14 -5.94 6.71 -23.98
CA GLU A 14 -4.75 6.07 -24.54
C GLU A 14 -3.51 6.96 -24.35
N GLY A 15 -2.52 6.45 -23.60
CA GLY A 15 -1.29 7.17 -23.27
C GLY A 15 -1.42 8.18 -22.13
N LEU A 16 -2.59 8.32 -21.50
CA LEU A 16 -2.77 9.12 -20.29
C LEU A 16 -2.56 8.26 -19.02
N PRO A 17 -2.12 8.86 -17.90
CA PRO A 17 -2.11 8.20 -16.61
C PRO A 17 -3.53 7.81 -16.16
N GLY A 18 -3.61 6.76 -15.34
CA GLY A 18 -4.88 6.25 -14.84
C GLY A 18 -5.47 5.09 -15.64
N SER A 19 -6.63 4.62 -15.19
CA SER A 19 -7.29 3.46 -15.82
C SER A 19 -8.31 3.87 -16.88
N ARG A 20 -8.54 2.99 -17.86
CA ARG A 20 -9.65 3.10 -18.82
C ARG A 20 -10.99 3.46 -18.16
N GLY A 21 -11.28 2.86 -17.00
CA GLY A 21 -12.50 3.15 -16.24
C GLY A 21 -12.55 4.60 -15.76
N GLU A 22 -11.42 5.16 -15.30
CA GLU A 22 -11.34 6.56 -14.88
C GLU A 22 -11.61 7.50 -16.05
N HIS A 23 -11.02 7.27 -17.22
CA HIS A 23 -11.26 8.13 -18.40
C HIS A 23 -12.71 8.11 -18.88
N ILE A 24 -13.32 6.92 -18.91
CA ILE A 24 -14.75 6.76 -19.20
C ILE A 24 -15.60 7.58 -18.21
N LEU A 25 -15.33 7.47 -16.90
CA LEU A 25 -16.06 8.21 -15.88
C LEU A 25 -15.81 9.72 -15.99
N GLN A 26 -14.58 10.14 -16.31
CA GLN A 26 -14.25 11.55 -16.50
C GLN A 26 -15.06 12.17 -17.63
N ARG A 27 -15.27 11.44 -18.73
CA ARG A 27 -16.17 11.85 -19.80
C ARG A 27 -17.62 11.90 -19.34
N LEU A 28 -18.11 10.80 -18.75
CA LEU A 28 -19.50 10.69 -18.29
C LEU A 28 -19.89 11.81 -17.33
N PHE A 29 -18.96 12.24 -16.47
CA PHE A 29 -19.19 13.30 -15.49
C PHE A 29 -18.66 14.68 -15.92
N ALA A 30 -18.22 14.85 -17.16
CA ALA A 30 -17.68 16.12 -17.69
C ALA A 30 -16.54 16.70 -16.82
N THR A 31 -15.63 15.85 -16.35
CA THR A 31 -14.49 16.22 -15.49
C THR A 31 -13.13 16.06 -16.17
N ARG A 32 -13.10 15.69 -17.45
CA ARG A 32 -11.88 15.45 -18.23
C ARG A 32 -10.85 16.57 -18.10
N ASP A 33 -11.22 17.82 -18.38
CA ASP A 33 -10.27 18.95 -18.31
C ASP A 33 -9.66 19.13 -16.91
N ARG A 34 -10.41 18.77 -15.85
CA ARG A 34 -9.88 18.80 -14.47
C ARG A 34 -8.90 17.67 -14.21
N ALA A 35 -9.17 16.48 -14.76
CA ALA A 35 -8.27 15.34 -14.65
C ALA A 35 -6.97 15.57 -15.45
N GLU A 36 -7.06 16.06 -16.68
CA GLU A 36 -5.87 16.39 -17.51
C GLU A 36 -4.97 17.41 -16.81
N ARG A 37 -5.54 18.50 -16.28
CA ARG A 37 -4.77 19.46 -15.48
C ARG A 37 -4.13 18.85 -14.23
N PHE A 38 -4.72 17.82 -13.66
CA PHE A 38 -4.13 17.11 -12.53
C PHE A 38 -2.95 16.26 -13.01
N TYR A 39 -3.13 15.45 -14.06
CA TYR A 39 -2.06 14.64 -14.65
C TYR A 39 -0.86 15.49 -15.04
N GLU A 40 -1.08 16.57 -15.81
CA GLU A 40 -0.01 17.45 -16.30
C GLU A 40 0.78 18.15 -15.19
N ARG A 41 0.14 18.44 -14.05
CA ARG A 41 0.73 19.31 -13.02
C ARG A 41 1.20 18.54 -11.79
N GLN A 42 0.66 17.37 -11.52
CA GLN A 42 0.81 16.69 -10.24
C GLN A 42 1.38 15.28 -10.39
N VAL A 43 1.22 14.64 -11.54
CA VAL A 43 1.69 13.28 -11.80
C VAL A 43 3.02 13.35 -12.54
N VAL A 44 4.03 12.67 -11.99
CA VAL A 44 5.35 12.54 -12.59
C VAL A 44 5.80 11.07 -12.53
N ASP A 45 6.71 10.68 -13.42
CA ASP A 45 7.25 9.32 -13.55
C ASP A 45 8.52 9.09 -12.70
N ARG A 46 8.75 9.96 -11.71
CA ARG A 46 9.93 9.95 -10.85
C ARG A 46 9.69 10.76 -9.58
N LEU A 47 10.42 10.45 -8.52
CA LEU A 47 10.44 11.23 -7.30
C LEU A 47 11.17 12.55 -7.53
N THR A 48 10.49 13.66 -7.24
CA THR A 48 11.15 14.97 -7.12
C THR A 48 12.02 15.01 -5.86
N PRO A 49 13.01 15.93 -5.77
CA PRO A 49 13.80 16.09 -4.55
C PRO A 49 12.94 16.24 -3.27
N HIS A 50 11.86 17.01 -3.33
CA HIS A 50 10.95 17.18 -2.21
C HIS A 50 10.19 15.90 -1.84
N MET A 51 9.81 15.08 -2.83
CA MET A 51 9.20 13.77 -2.57
C MET A 51 10.19 12.82 -1.90
N ARG A 52 11.47 12.87 -2.29
CA ARG A 52 12.53 12.05 -1.67
C ARG A 52 12.74 12.44 -0.20
N ASP A 53 12.82 13.73 0.07
CA ASP A 53 12.93 14.25 1.44
C ASP A 53 11.70 13.92 2.29
N PHE A 54 10.51 13.95 1.67
CA PHE A 54 9.28 13.52 2.32
C PHE A 54 9.34 12.04 2.72
N VAL A 55 9.66 11.14 1.78
CA VAL A 55 9.80 9.69 2.02
C VAL A 55 10.85 9.40 3.10
N ALA A 56 11.99 10.09 3.07
CA ALA A 56 13.09 9.89 4.01
C ALA A 56 12.73 10.22 5.47
N ARG A 57 11.67 11.00 5.72
CA ARG A 57 11.17 11.30 7.07
C ARG A 57 10.05 10.37 7.53
N GLN A 58 9.46 9.58 6.63
CA GLN A 58 8.31 8.75 6.99
C GLN A 58 8.74 7.56 7.85
N GLU A 59 7.89 7.26 8.83
CA GLU A 59 7.99 6.09 9.71
C GLU A 59 6.95 5.02 9.39
N MET A 60 6.08 5.30 8.43
CA MET A 60 5.06 4.36 7.98
C MET A 60 4.73 4.52 6.50
N VAL A 61 4.24 3.44 5.90
CA VAL A 61 3.68 3.43 4.54
C VAL A 61 2.54 2.40 4.47
N PHE A 62 1.49 2.73 3.72
CA PHE A 62 0.44 1.79 3.35
C PHE A 62 0.77 1.20 1.98
N VAL A 63 0.65 -0.12 1.86
CA VAL A 63 1.02 -0.88 0.67
C VAL A 63 -0.21 -1.57 0.12
N GLY A 64 -0.68 -1.12 -1.03
CA GLY A 64 -1.75 -1.73 -1.80
C GLY A 64 -1.19 -2.66 -2.88
N THR A 65 -1.68 -3.89 -2.93
CA THR A 65 -1.32 -4.92 -3.92
C THR A 65 -2.56 -5.69 -4.32
N ALA A 66 -2.55 -6.34 -5.48
CA ALA A 66 -3.62 -7.26 -5.88
C ALA A 66 -3.05 -8.52 -6.53
N ASP A 67 -3.70 -9.66 -6.38
CA ASP A 67 -3.36 -10.88 -7.11
C ASP A 67 -3.72 -10.78 -8.61
N ALA A 68 -3.45 -11.82 -9.39
CA ALA A 68 -3.77 -11.85 -10.82
C ALA A 68 -5.27 -11.81 -11.13
N ALA A 69 -6.14 -12.12 -10.16
CA ALA A 69 -7.60 -12.03 -10.30
C ALA A 69 -8.14 -10.65 -9.89
N GLY A 70 -7.29 -9.76 -9.39
CA GLY A 70 -7.67 -8.43 -8.91
C GLY A 70 -8.22 -8.43 -7.48
N ASN A 71 -7.99 -9.49 -6.69
CA ASN A 71 -8.29 -9.46 -5.26
C ASN A 71 -7.24 -8.61 -4.54
N CYS A 72 -7.68 -7.53 -3.90
CA CYS A 72 -6.79 -6.55 -3.32
C CYS A 72 -6.49 -6.81 -1.84
N ASP A 73 -5.25 -6.54 -1.45
CA ASP A 73 -4.81 -6.43 -0.06
C ASP A 73 -4.21 -5.05 0.20
N THR A 74 -4.42 -4.52 1.40
CA THR A 74 -3.69 -3.37 1.91
C THR A 74 -2.98 -3.73 3.21
N SER A 75 -1.66 -3.54 3.24
CA SER A 75 -0.85 -3.78 4.43
C SER A 75 -0.21 -2.49 4.95
N PHE A 76 0.09 -2.45 6.23
CA PHE A 76 0.76 -1.33 6.88
C PHE A 76 2.18 -1.73 7.24
N ARG A 77 3.16 -0.95 6.78
CA ARG A 77 4.57 -1.10 7.16
C ARG A 77 5.00 0.08 8.00
N ALA A 78 5.83 -0.19 9.01
CA ALA A 78 6.41 0.82 9.85
C ALA A 78 7.86 0.48 10.19
N GLY A 79 8.64 1.53 10.38
CA GLY A 79 10.05 1.51 10.74
C GLY A 79 10.48 2.87 11.29
N PRO A 80 11.77 3.05 11.60
CA PRO A 80 12.31 4.37 11.94
C PRO A 80 12.21 5.30 10.71
N PRO A 81 12.41 6.62 10.90
CA PRO A 81 12.42 7.57 9.79
C PRO A 81 13.40 7.12 8.70
N GLY A 82 12.90 7.03 7.46
CA GLY A 82 13.71 6.63 6.30
C GLY A 82 13.90 5.13 6.15
N PHE A 83 13.09 4.30 6.81
CA PHE A 83 13.10 2.85 6.59
C PHE A 83 12.72 2.45 5.16
N VAL A 84 11.99 3.31 4.43
CA VAL A 84 11.86 3.21 2.98
C VAL A 84 13.02 3.98 2.35
N HIS A 85 13.85 3.26 1.62
CA HIS A 85 15.07 3.80 1.04
C HIS A 85 14.83 4.21 -0.41
N VAL A 86 15.01 5.49 -0.72
CA VAL A 86 15.07 5.95 -2.11
C VAL A 86 16.44 5.59 -2.68
N VAL A 87 16.46 4.73 -3.69
CA VAL A 87 17.68 4.29 -4.38
C VAL A 87 18.13 5.36 -5.37
N ASP A 88 17.18 5.85 -6.17
CA ASP A 88 17.35 6.93 -7.14
C ASP A 88 15.99 7.60 -7.41
N ASP A 89 15.94 8.56 -8.34
CA ASP A 89 14.69 9.28 -8.65
C ASP A 89 13.59 8.36 -9.20
N GLY A 90 13.93 7.23 -9.81
CA GLY A 90 12.97 6.28 -10.37
C GLY A 90 12.72 5.05 -9.51
N ARG A 91 13.39 4.91 -8.35
CA ARG A 91 13.34 3.67 -7.56
C ARG A 91 13.41 3.91 -6.06
N LEU A 92 12.55 3.18 -5.34
CA LEU A 92 12.61 3.10 -3.89
C LEU A 92 12.47 1.64 -3.43
N MET A 93 12.90 1.36 -2.21
CA MET A 93 12.86 0.03 -1.62
C MET A 93 12.36 0.06 -0.19
N TYR A 94 11.51 -0.89 0.20
CA TYR A 94 11.13 -1.08 1.59
C TYR A 94 11.50 -2.48 2.11
N PRO A 95 11.83 -2.60 3.40
CA PRO A 95 12.22 -3.87 4.01
C PRO A 95 11.00 -4.74 4.34
N GLU A 96 11.18 -6.04 4.17
CA GLU A 96 10.24 -7.09 4.55
C GLU A 96 10.85 -7.90 5.69
N PHE A 97 10.18 -7.90 6.83
CA PHE A 97 10.61 -8.60 8.03
C PHE A 97 9.83 -9.89 8.24
N ARG A 98 10.34 -10.77 9.10
CA ARG A 98 9.59 -11.92 9.59
C ARG A 98 8.21 -11.48 10.14
N GLY A 99 7.15 -12.02 9.55
CA GLY A 99 5.76 -11.73 9.90
C GLY A 99 4.97 -12.97 10.35
N ASN A 100 3.65 -12.93 10.16
CA ASN A 100 2.72 -14.02 10.48
C ASN A 100 2.75 -15.19 9.46
N GLY A 101 3.60 -15.12 8.44
CA GLY A 101 3.74 -16.16 7.41
C GLY A 101 2.71 -16.12 6.28
N VAL A 102 1.73 -15.20 6.30
CA VAL A 102 0.72 -15.08 5.23
C VAL A 102 1.32 -14.58 3.93
N LEU A 103 2.28 -13.65 4.02
CA LEU A 103 3.00 -13.08 2.86
C LEU A 103 2.09 -12.47 1.78
N ALA A 104 0.89 -12.00 2.14
CA ALA A 104 -0.14 -11.53 1.20
C ALA A 104 0.40 -10.59 0.11
N SER A 105 1.01 -9.46 0.49
CA SER A 105 1.56 -8.52 -0.48
C SER A 105 2.64 -9.13 -1.40
N LEU A 106 3.46 -10.04 -0.89
CA LEU A 106 4.52 -10.67 -1.67
C LEU A 106 3.98 -11.75 -2.61
N GLY A 107 2.98 -12.51 -2.17
CA GLY A 107 2.26 -13.44 -3.04
C GLY A 107 1.61 -12.71 -4.20
N ASN A 108 0.92 -11.61 -3.91
CA ASN A 108 0.32 -10.74 -4.92
C ASN A 108 1.37 -10.23 -5.91
N ILE A 109 2.50 -9.69 -5.43
CA ILE A 109 3.60 -9.19 -6.28
C ILE A 109 4.18 -10.28 -7.20
N MET A 110 4.24 -11.54 -6.75
CA MET A 110 4.74 -12.66 -7.56
C MET A 110 3.82 -12.97 -8.76
N GLU A 111 2.53 -12.68 -8.66
CA GLU A 111 1.53 -12.93 -9.71
C GLU A 111 1.20 -11.68 -10.51
N ASN A 112 1.29 -10.51 -9.88
CA ASN A 112 0.97 -9.20 -10.42
C ASN A 112 1.91 -8.16 -9.79
N ALA A 113 2.86 -7.67 -10.59
CA ALA A 113 3.90 -6.78 -10.11
C ALA A 113 3.39 -5.38 -9.70
N HIS A 114 2.17 -4.98 -10.04
CA HIS A 114 1.68 -3.63 -9.75
C HIS A 114 1.45 -3.41 -8.24
N ILE A 115 2.03 -2.33 -7.71
CA ILE A 115 1.92 -1.92 -6.32
C ILE A 115 1.52 -0.44 -6.22
N SER A 116 0.84 -0.09 -5.13
CA SER A 116 0.64 1.30 -4.72
C SER A 116 1.19 1.52 -3.32
N LEU A 117 1.99 2.56 -3.16
CA LEU A 117 2.47 3.05 -1.88
C LEU A 117 1.81 4.37 -1.55
N LEU A 118 1.22 4.45 -0.36
CA LEU A 118 0.68 5.68 0.18
C LEU A 118 1.46 6.06 1.44
N PHE A 119 2.21 7.15 1.32
CA PHE A 119 2.85 7.84 2.44
C PHE A 119 1.92 8.95 2.91
N VAL A 120 1.75 9.10 4.23
CA VAL A 120 0.92 10.15 4.81
C VAL A 120 1.63 10.72 6.02
N ASP A 121 1.85 12.03 6.00
CA ASP A 121 2.35 12.72 7.18
C ASP A 121 1.18 13.31 7.97
N PHE A 122 1.07 12.91 9.23
CA PHE A 122 0.03 13.35 10.16
C PHE A 122 0.54 14.40 11.16
N PHE A 123 1.80 14.83 11.05
CA PHE A 123 2.47 15.60 12.10
C PHE A 123 2.97 16.97 11.64
N GLU A 124 3.57 17.09 10.46
CA GLU A 124 4.23 18.33 10.01
C GLU A 124 3.54 18.92 8.77
N ASP A 125 3.61 18.22 7.64
CA ASP A 125 3.18 18.68 6.32
C ASP A 125 1.69 18.44 6.06
N LEU A 126 1.06 17.50 6.76
CA LEU A 126 -0.36 17.14 6.60
C LEU A 126 -0.74 16.81 5.15
N VAL A 127 0.14 16.07 4.48
CA VAL A 127 0.04 15.73 3.06
C VAL A 127 0.28 14.23 2.83
N GLY A 128 -0.34 13.69 1.78
CA GLY A 128 -0.06 12.36 1.28
C GLY A 128 0.77 12.37 0.00
N LEU A 129 1.57 11.34 -0.20
CA LEU A 129 2.28 11.04 -1.44
C LEU A 129 1.92 9.64 -1.90
N HIS A 130 1.38 9.54 -3.11
CA HIS A 130 1.24 8.27 -3.83
C HIS A 130 2.49 7.98 -4.63
N VAL A 131 2.92 6.72 -4.62
CA VAL A 131 3.93 6.19 -5.53
C VAL A 131 3.44 4.83 -6.04
N ASN A 132 3.24 4.72 -7.36
CA ASN A 132 2.77 3.50 -8.02
C ASN A 132 3.81 3.02 -9.02
N GLY A 133 3.80 1.71 -9.29
CA GLY A 133 4.54 1.11 -10.40
C GLY A 133 4.79 -0.39 -10.18
N PRO A 134 5.69 -1.01 -10.95
CA PRO A 134 5.99 -2.43 -10.79
C PRO A 134 6.95 -2.65 -9.62
N ALA A 135 6.72 -3.75 -8.91
CA ALA A 135 7.50 -4.20 -7.78
C ALA A 135 8.26 -5.48 -8.09
N THR A 136 9.47 -5.59 -7.53
CA THR A 136 10.26 -6.82 -7.54
C THR A 136 10.75 -7.16 -6.13
N ILE A 137 10.81 -8.46 -5.84
CA ILE A 137 11.29 -8.97 -4.55
C ILE A 137 12.77 -9.32 -4.69
N THR A 138 13.60 -8.82 -3.78
CA THR A 138 15.03 -9.14 -3.73
C THR A 138 15.42 -9.69 -2.36
N THR A 139 16.41 -10.56 -2.33
CA THR A 139 16.96 -11.10 -1.08
C THR A 139 17.68 -10.00 -0.30
N ALA A 140 17.77 -10.14 1.03
CA ALA A 140 18.58 -9.23 1.85
C ALA A 140 20.06 -9.22 1.43
N TYR A 141 20.59 -10.36 0.98
CA TYR A 141 21.96 -10.47 0.45
C TYR A 141 22.15 -9.61 -0.80
N ASP A 142 21.27 -9.75 -1.80
CA ASP A 142 21.35 -8.95 -3.03
C ASP A 142 21.12 -7.46 -2.76
N ALA A 143 20.20 -7.13 -1.84
CA ALA A 143 19.95 -5.74 -1.46
C ALA A 143 21.20 -5.08 -0.84
N ALA A 144 21.86 -5.78 0.09
CA ALA A 144 23.10 -5.32 0.69
C ALA A 144 24.22 -5.15 -0.35
N ARG A 145 24.40 -6.14 -1.23
CA ARG A 145 25.48 -6.14 -2.23
C ARG A 145 25.28 -5.10 -3.34
N ARG A 146 24.05 -4.88 -3.80
CA ARG A 146 23.75 -4.03 -4.96
C ARG A 146 23.41 -2.60 -4.59
N TYR A 147 22.77 -2.40 -3.43
CA TYR A 147 22.23 -1.09 -3.02
C TYR A 147 22.79 -0.60 -1.68
N GLY A 148 23.71 -1.33 -1.06
CA GLY A 148 24.29 -0.94 0.23
C GLY A 148 23.29 -1.00 1.40
N LEU A 149 22.16 -1.70 1.23
CA LEU A 149 21.12 -1.84 2.23
C LEU A 149 21.45 -2.98 3.20
N ALA A 150 22.55 -2.80 3.94
CA ALA A 150 22.92 -3.69 5.04
C ALA A 150 22.00 -3.44 6.25
N ASP A 151 21.47 -4.54 6.78
CA ASP A 151 20.36 -4.62 7.72
C ASP A 151 20.74 -4.30 9.18
N GLU A 152 21.81 -3.52 9.37
CA GLU A 152 22.34 -3.14 10.67
C GLU A 152 21.61 -1.86 11.14
N ASP A 153 20.64 -2.05 12.02
CA ASP A 153 19.98 -1.02 12.86
C ASP A 153 19.20 0.12 12.17
N ARG A 154 19.13 0.17 10.84
CA ARG A 154 18.45 1.26 10.11
C ARG A 154 16.99 1.00 9.73
N THR A 155 16.53 -0.25 9.74
CA THR A 155 15.18 -0.61 9.25
C THR A 155 14.19 -0.87 10.39
N ALA A 156 14.67 -1.27 11.58
CA ALA A 156 14.03 -1.18 12.89
C ALA A 156 14.95 -1.79 13.98
N PRO A 157 15.07 -1.21 15.19
CA PRO A 157 15.89 -1.77 16.25
C PRO A 157 15.51 -3.22 16.58
N GLY A 158 16.47 -4.15 16.48
CA GLY A 158 16.29 -5.57 16.80
C GLY A 158 15.51 -6.39 15.76
N ARG A 159 15.19 -5.84 14.59
CA ARG A 159 14.60 -6.59 13.47
C ARG A 159 15.60 -6.69 12.33
N ARG A 160 15.54 -7.81 11.62
CA ARG A 160 16.31 -8.05 10.39
C ARG A 160 15.36 -8.25 9.21
N ALA A 161 15.51 -7.44 8.17
CA ALA A 161 14.87 -7.64 6.88
C ALA A 161 15.30 -8.99 6.31
N GLU A 162 14.33 -9.87 6.05
CA GLU A 162 14.59 -11.14 5.36
C GLU A 162 14.73 -10.93 3.85
N ARG A 163 14.07 -9.88 3.35
CA ARG A 163 13.99 -9.52 1.93
C ARG A 163 13.62 -8.05 1.80
N TRP A 164 13.65 -7.56 0.57
CA TRP A 164 13.29 -6.20 0.23
C TRP A 164 12.36 -6.21 -0.98
N VAL A 165 11.49 -5.21 -1.05
CA VAL A 165 10.68 -4.95 -2.23
C VAL A 165 11.19 -3.67 -2.86
N MET A 166 11.62 -3.76 -4.12
CA MET A 166 11.94 -2.61 -4.96
C MET A 166 10.72 -2.22 -5.76
N VAL A 167 10.44 -0.92 -5.81
CA VAL A 167 9.37 -0.34 -6.61
C VAL A 167 10.02 0.60 -7.62
N GLU A 168 9.76 0.35 -8.90
CA GLU A 168 10.06 1.32 -9.96
C GLU A 168 8.90 2.30 -10.05
N VAL A 169 9.21 3.59 -10.13
CA VAL A 169 8.21 4.66 -10.12
C VAL A 169 7.65 4.82 -11.52
N GLU A 170 6.37 4.51 -11.70
CA GLU A 170 5.60 4.87 -12.90
C GLU A 170 4.80 6.14 -12.67
N GLU A 171 4.26 6.31 -11.46
CA GLU A 171 3.50 7.49 -11.08
C GLU A 171 3.85 7.91 -9.65
N ALA A 172 4.14 9.20 -9.46
CA ALA A 172 4.25 9.82 -8.15
C ALA A 172 3.46 11.13 -8.14
N TYR A 173 2.58 11.29 -7.16
CA TYR A 173 1.71 12.46 -7.05
C TYR A 173 1.19 12.70 -5.64
N ILE A 174 0.80 13.95 -5.38
CA ILE A 174 0.23 14.37 -4.10
C ILE A 174 -1.17 13.76 -3.87
N HIS A 175 -1.46 13.38 -2.63
CA HIS A 175 -2.77 12.92 -2.20
C HIS A 175 -3.28 13.74 -1.00
N CYS A 176 -4.55 14.15 -1.08
CA CYS A 176 -5.40 14.71 -0.02
C CYS A 176 -4.71 15.59 1.05
N SER A 177 -4.34 16.82 0.72
CA SER A 177 -3.79 17.80 1.69
C SER A 177 -4.83 18.47 2.61
N LYS A 178 -6.14 18.24 2.41
CA LYS A 178 -7.20 19.05 3.08
C LYS A 178 -7.79 18.44 4.35
N HIS A 179 -7.68 17.13 4.54
CA HIS A 179 -8.43 16.42 5.59
C HIS A 179 -7.55 15.44 6.38
N ILE A 180 -6.23 15.53 6.25
CA ILE A 180 -5.32 14.74 7.07
C ILE A 180 -5.35 15.32 8.49
N PRO A 181 -5.70 14.52 9.52
CA PRO A 181 -5.74 15.02 10.88
C PRO A 181 -4.34 15.30 11.39
N LEU A 182 -4.20 16.40 12.13
CA LEU A 182 -3.00 16.67 12.92
C LEU A 182 -3.01 15.75 14.16
N LEU A 183 -2.00 14.90 14.27
CA LEU A 183 -1.82 13.98 15.39
C LEU A 183 -0.68 14.45 16.31
N THR A 184 -0.73 14.01 17.57
CA THR A 184 0.36 14.23 18.53
C THR A 184 1.04 12.91 18.84
N ARG A 185 2.38 12.91 18.81
CA ARG A 185 3.17 11.75 19.25
C ARG A 185 3.00 11.58 20.75
N GLN A 186 2.60 10.38 21.16
CA GLN A 186 2.50 10.01 22.57
C GLN A 186 3.48 8.86 22.85
N ASP A 187 4.20 8.92 23.97
CA ASP A 187 4.98 7.77 24.40
C ASP A 187 4.03 6.60 24.69
N ARG A 188 4.28 5.45 24.06
CA ARG A 188 3.49 4.25 24.26
C ARG A 188 3.50 3.78 25.73
N ARG A 189 4.52 4.14 26.51
CA ARG A 189 4.62 3.88 27.96
C ARG A 189 3.68 4.74 28.77
N GLU A 190 3.34 5.93 28.27
CA GLU A 190 2.38 6.86 28.88
C GLU A 190 0.94 6.50 28.50
N ARG A 191 0.74 5.51 27.62
CA ARG A 191 -0.58 5.02 27.26
C ARG A 191 -1.22 4.34 28.46
N GLY A 192 -2.24 4.99 29.04
CA GLY A 192 -3.02 4.48 30.16
C GLY A 192 -3.71 3.13 29.88
N PRO A 193 -4.35 2.53 30.90
CA PRO A 193 -5.01 1.23 30.78
C PRO A 193 -6.00 1.21 29.60
N GLN A 194 -5.86 0.24 28.70
CA GLN A 194 -6.74 0.09 27.54
C GLN A 194 -8.07 -0.53 28.00
N ALA A 195 -8.94 0.29 28.59
CA ALA A 195 -10.19 -0.14 29.22
C ALA A 195 -11.18 -0.88 28.28
N ARG A 196 -10.90 -0.96 26.97
CA ARG A 196 -11.82 -1.54 25.95
C ARG A 196 -11.16 -2.44 24.91
N ARG A 197 -9.85 -2.76 25.02
CA ARG A 197 -9.21 -3.64 24.03
C ARG A 197 -9.49 -5.11 24.39
N PRO A 198 -10.12 -5.90 23.50
CA PRO A 198 -10.19 -7.34 23.68
C PRO A 198 -8.79 -7.94 23.85
N ALA A 199 -8.64 -8.89 24.76
CA ALA A 199 -7.39 -9.60 24.96
C ALA A 199 -7.16 -10.61 23.82
N GLY A 200 -5.92 -10.78 23.39
CA GLY A 200 -5.52 -11.79 22.40
C GLY A 200 -5.47 -11.31 20.94
N ASP A 201 -5.22 -12.27 20.06
CA ASP A 201 -5.17 -12.13 18.60
C ASP A 201 -6.57 -12.04 17.97
N ASP A 202 -7.61 -12.51 18.67
CA ASP A 202 -9.01 -12.40 18.23
C ASP A 202 -9.64 -11.02 18.53
N TYR A 203 -8.98 -9.95 18.10
CA TYR A 203 -9.44 -8.58 18.33
C TYR A 203 -10.82 -8.31 17.72
N PHE A 204 -11.16 -8.98 16.61
CA PHE A 204 -12.41 -8.80 15.86
C PHE A 204 -13.46 -9.88 16.13
N GLY A 205 -13.23 -10.84 17.03
CA GLY A 205 -14.19 -11.90 17.35
C GLY A 205 -14.41 -12.93 16.22
N VAL A 206 -13.40 -13.14 15.37
CA VAL A 206 -13.36 -14.14 14.30
C VAL A 206 -13.66 -15.55 14.83
N GLY A 207 -13.19 -15.89 16.03
CA GLY A 207 -13.45 -17.19 16.65
C GLY A 207 -14.96 -17.43 16.83
N ARG A 208 -15.69 -16.41 17.25
CA ARG A 208 -17.16 -16.46 17.43
C ARG A 208 -17.91 -16.61 16.12
N VAL A 209 -17.48 -15.94 15.06
CA VAL A 209 -18.10 -16.09 13.73
C VAL A 209 -17.91 -17.50 13.20
N ARG A 210 -16.69 -18.05 13.35
CA ARG A 210 -16.37 -19.42 12.91
C ARG A 210 -17.09 -20.50 13.73
N SER A 211 -17.37 -20.28 15.01
CA SER A 211 -18.12 -21.24 15.83
C SER A 211 -19.60 -21.30 15.44
N VAL A 212 -20.22 -20.15 15.14
CA VAL A 212 -21.62 -20.09 14.70
C VAL A 212 -21.80 -20.71 13.30
N ALA A 213 -20.82 -20.55 12.40
CA ALA A 213 -20.85 -21.17 11.07
C ALA A 213 -20.61 -22.70 11.07
N ARG A 214 -20.25 -23.29 12.21
CA ARG A 214 -19.94 -24.72 12.36
C ARG A 214 -21.07 -25.55 12.99
N GLU A 215 -22.18 -24.95 13.42
CA GLU A 215 -23.37 -25.72 13.84
C GLU A 215 -24.04 -26.31 12.59
N PRO A 216 -24.07 -27.65 12.40
CA PRO A 216 -24.66 -28.24 11.22
C PRO A 216 -26.19 -28.32 11.31
N GLU A 217 -26.76 -28.37 10.12
CA GLU A 217 -28.10 -28.76 9.68
C GLU A 217 -28.56 -30.15 10.22
N GLU A 218 -28.42 -30.46 11.51
CA GLU A 218 -28.91 -31.69 12.17
C GLU A 218 -30.39 -31.60 12.60
N ALA A 219 -31.25 -31.03 11.76
CA ALA A 219 -32.70 -31.02 11.95
C ALA A 219 -33.46 -31.75 10.83
N GLY A 220 -32.80 -32.70 10.14
CA GLY A 220 -33.32 -33.30 8.92
C GLY A 220 -33.07 -34.80 8.72
N LYS A 221 -32.90 -35.60 9.78
CA LYS A 221 -32.97 -37.09 9.68
C LYS A 221 -33.63 -37.71 10.91
N SER A 222 -34.95 -37.63 10.99
CA SER A 222 -35.78 -38.62 11.69
C SER A 222 -37.17 -38.71 11.05
N ALA A 223 -37.27 -39.50 9.97
CA ALA A 223 -38.50 -40.19 9.56
C ALA A 223 -38.14 -41.14 8.42
N GLY A 224 -38.25 -42.45 8.67
CA GLY A 224 -37.98 -43.53 7.72
C GLY A 224 -37.62 -44.80 8.45
#